data_AF-A0A417JZQ6-F1
#
_entry.id   AF-A0A417JZQ6-F1
#
_cell.length_a   1.000
_cell.length_b   1.000
_cell.length_c   1.000
_cell.angle_alpha   90.00
_cell.angle_beta   90.00
_cell.angle_gamma   90.00
#
_symmetry.space_group_name_H-M   'P 1'
#
loop_
_entity.id
_entity.type
_entity.pdbx_description
1 polymer ?
#
loop_
_entity_poly.entity_id
_entity_poly.type
_entity_poly.pdbx_seq_one_letter_code
_entity_poly.pdbx_strand_id
1 'polypeptide(L)'
;MEKIRAIHEQITSNLQVRVTIEELSKQYDMPATSMKKCFREIYGDSIYSYQKRYRMNVAANLLMEDSKVEIQEIALKMGYENPGKFSSAFKSVMGVTPAKYRKH
;
A
#
# COMPACT_ATOMS: atom_id res chain seq x y z
N MET A 1 -11.65 -4.17 18.15
CA MET A 1 -10.29 -4.45 17.64
C MET A 1 -10.30 -5.40 16.44
N GLU A 2 -11.11 -6.46 16.45
CA GLU A 2 -11.18 -7.45 15.36
C GLU A 2 -11.48 -6.84 13.98
N LYS A 3 -12.50 -5.98 13.86
CA LYS A 3 -12.82 -5.27 12.60
C LYS A 3 -11.63 -4.50 12.00
N ILE A 4 -10.82 -3.85 12.84
CA ILE A 4 -9.66 -3.06 12.37
C ILE A 4 -8.54 -3.97 11.85
N ARG A 5 -8.35 -5.15 12.46
CA ARG A 5 -7.43 -6.16 11.94
C ARG A 5 -7.92 -6.74 10.61
N ALA A 6 -9.22 -7.03 10.48
CA ALA A 6 -9.78 -7.50 9.21
C ALA A 6 -9.64 -6.46 8.09
N ILE A 7 -9.87 -5.17 8.39
CA ILE A 7 -9.61 -4.07 7.44
C ILE A 7 -8.13 -4.07 7.03
N HIS A 8 -7.20 -4.21 7.98
CA HIS A 8 -5.77 -4.28 7.70
C HIS A 8 -5.40 -5.46 6.81
N GLU A 9 -5.94 -6.65 7.07
CA GLU A 9 -5.74 -7.84 6.23
C GLU A 9 -6.30 -7.65 4.82
N GLN A 10 -7.48 -7.04 4.69
CA GLN A 10 -8.07 -6.76 3.37
C GLN A 10 -7.24 -5.79 2.54
N ILE A 11 -6.76 -4.69 3.14
CA ILE A 11 -5.97 -3.69 2.39
C ILE A 11 -4.55 -4.15 2.06
N THR A 12 -4.04 -5.19 2.73
CA THR A 12 -2.69 -5.75 2.54
C THR A 12 -2.65 -7.04 1.74
N SER A 13 -3.73 -7.83 1.73
CA SER A 13 -3.82 -9.10 0.97
C SER A 13 -3.93 -8.90 -0.54
N ASN A 14 -4.62 -7.86 -1.00
CA ASN A 14 -4.70 -7.53 -2.43
C ASN A 14 -4.31 -6.07 -2.70
N LEU A 15 -3.06 -5.90 -3.14
CA LEU A 15 -2.47 -4.58 -3.40
C LEU A 15 -2.96 -3.93 -4.70
N GLN A 16 -3.62 -4.68 -5.58
CA GLN A 16 -4.21 -4.10 -6.79
C GLN A 16 -5.58 -3.49 -6.52
N VAL A 17 -6.33 -4.05 -5.56
CA VAL A 17 -7.66 -3.58 -5.23
C VAL A 17 -7.58 -2.20 -4.59
N ARG A 18 -8.33 -1.27 -5.15
CA ARG A 18 -8.61 0.02 -4.54
C ARG A 18 -9.86 -0.15 -3.69
N VAL A 19 -9.73 0.08 -2.39
CA VAL A 19 -10.87 0.13 -1.49
C VAL A 19 -10.96 1.54 -0.92
N THR A 20 -12.16 2.10 -0.96
CA THR A 20 -12.46 3.39 -0.36
C THR A 20 -12.86 3.21 1.11
N ILE A 21 -12.70 4.28 1.87
CA ILE A 21 -13.16 4.33 3.26
C ILE A 21 -14.68 4.09 3.34
N GLU A 22 -15.45 4.55 2.35
CA GLU A 22 -16.90 4.34 2.32
C GLU A 22 -17.28 2.88 2.10
N GLU A 23 -16.58 2.18 1.21
CA GLU A 23 -16.77 0.74 1.00
C GLU A 23 -16.42 -0.05 2.26
N LEU A 24 -15.27 0.23 2.90
CA LEU A 24 -14.91 -0.41 4.17
C LEU A 24 -15.93 -0.10 5.27
N SER A 25 -16.42 1.15 5.32
CA SER A 25 -17.41 1.58 6.30
C SER A 25 -18.71 0.78 6.17
N LYS A 26 -19.20 0.59 4.94
CA LYS A 26 -20.38 -0.23 4.65
C LYS A 26 -20.12 -1.71 4.90
N GLN A 27 -18.98 -2.24 4.45
CA GLN A 27 -18.65 -3.67 4.55
C GLN A 27 -18.51 -4.13 6.00
N TYR A 28 -17.92 -3.31 6.86
CA TYR A 28 -17.66 -3.66 8.26
C TYR A 28 -18.68 -3.06 9.23
N ASP A 29 -19.73 -2.41 8.74
CA ASP A 29 -20.72 -1.68 9.54
C ASP A 29 -20.04 -0.82 10.62
N MET A 30 -19.19 0.10 10.14
CA MET A 30 -18.36 0.94 11.01
C MET A 30 -18.32 2.37 10.46
N PRO A 31 -18.67 3.39 11.26
CA PRO A 31 -18.58 4.78 10.81
C PRO A 31 -17.16 5.13 10.37
N ALA A 32 -17.03 5.77 9.20
CA ALA A 32 -15.75 6.15 8.61
C ALA A 32 -14.83 6.92 9.58
N THR A 33 -15.39 7.81 10.40
CA THR A 33 -14.65 8.61 11.40
C THR A 33 -14.03 7.71 12.48
N SER A 34 -14.83 6.80 13.04
CA SER A 34 -14.37 5.83 14.04
C SER A 34 -13.33 4.89 13.46
N MET A 35 -13.56 4.39 12.24
CA MET A 35 -12.62 3.53 11.53
C MET A 35 -11.25 4.21 11.34
N LYS A 36 -11.23 5.45 10.82
CA LYS A 36 -9.99 6.24 10.65
C LYS A 36 -9.27 6.45 11.99
N LYS A 37 -10.00 6.81 13.04
CA LYS A 37 -9.44 7.04 14.37
C LYS A 37 -8.82 5.78 14.95
N CYS A 38 -9.59 4.69 15.02
CA CYS A 38 -9.12 3.42 15.56
C CYS A 38 -7.95 2.83 14.76
N PHE A 39 -7.99 2.92 13.43
CA PHE A 39 -6.89 2.44 12.59
C PHE A 39 -5.61 3.23 12.87
N ARG A 40 -5.69 4.56 13.01
CA ARG A 40 -4.54 5.39 13.34
C ARG A 40 -3.99 5.13 14.74
N GLU A 41 -4.86 4.87 15.72
CA GLU A 41 -4.44 4.51 17.09
C GLU A 41 -3.69 3.18 17.14
N ILE A 42 -4.04 2.23 16.27
CA ILE A 42 -3.42 0.88 16.25
C ILE A 42 -2.18 0.83 15.35
N TYR A 43 -2.22 1.45 14.17
CA TYR A 43 -1.18 1.33 13.14
C TYR A 43 -0.38 2.62 12.92
N GLY A 44 -0.68 3.68 13.66
CA GLY A 44 0.06 4.94 13.66
C GLY A 44 -0.19 5.85 12.46
N ASP A 45 -1.02 5.45 11.50
CA ASP A 45 -1.23 6.20 10.26
C ASP A 45 -2.66 6.05 9.72
N SER A 46 -3.03 6.86 8.73
CA SER A 46 -4.27 6.66 7.98
C SER A 46 -4.23 5.36 7.17
N ILE A 47 -5.39 4.77 6.90
CA ILE A 47 -5.53 3.57 6.06
C ILE A 47 -4.83 3.76 4.70
N TYR A 48 -5.02 4.92 4.06
CA TYR A 48 -4.42 5.23 2.76
C TYR A 48 -2.90 5.31 2.83
N SER A 49 -2.36 6.09 3.78
CA SER A 49 -0.92 6.24 3.97
C SER A 49 -0.26 4.91 4.33
N TYR A 50 -0.89 4.12 5.20
CA TYR A 50 -0.44 2.79 5.58
C TYR A 50 -0.39 1.86 4.36
N GLN A 51 -1.47 1.78 3.59
CA GLN A 51 -1.54 0.95 2.40
C GLN A 51 -0.48 1.37 1.37
N LYS A 52 -0.32 2.68 1.14
CA LYS A 52 0.72 3.21 0.25
C LYS A 52 2.11 2.75 0.72
N ARG A 53 2.44 2.92 2.00
CA ARG A 53 3.73 2.50 2.56
C ARG A 53 3.94 0.99 2.44
N TYR A 54 2.92 0.21 2.77
CA TYR A 54 2.96 -1.25 2.66
C TYR A 54 3.25 -1.70 1.22
N ARG A 55 2.56 -1.13 0.23
CA ARG A 55 2.83 -1.39 -1.19
C ARG A 55 4.28 -1.08 -1.58
N MET A 56 4.82 0.06 -1.13
CA MET A 56 6.20 0.42 -1.46
C MET A 56 7.22 -0.52 -0.80
N ASN A 57 6.96 -0.98 0.43
CA ASN A 57 7.79 -1.98 1.10
C ASN A 57 7.78 -3.33 0.37
N VAL A 58 6.60 -3.81 -0.04
CA VAL A 58 6.49 -5.04 -0.84
C VAL A 58 7.22 -4.89 -2.17
N ALA A 59 7.05 -3.75 -2.84
CA ALA A 59 7.79 -3.47 -4.07
C ALA A 59 9.30 -3.43 -3.85
N ALA A 60 9.77 -2.86 -2.74
CA ALA A 60 11.19 -2.81 -2.38
C ALA A 60 11.76 -4.22 -2.21
N ASN A 61 11.05 -5.10 -1.51
CA ASN A 61 11.45 -6.51 -1.37
C ASN A 61 11.54 -7.20 -2.73
N LEU A 62 10.51 -7.07 -3.58
CA LEU A 62 10.52 -7.64 -4.94
C LEU A 62 11.67 -7.12 -5.81
N LEU A 63 12.03 -5.84 -5.65
CA LEU A 63 13.16 -5.24 -6.38
C LEU A 63 14.52 -5.82 -5.95
N MET A 64 14.65 -6.27 -4.70
CA MET A 64 15.87 -6.87 -4.17
C MET A 64 15.93 -8.38 -4.42
N GLU A 65 14.79 -9.06 -4.40
CA GLU A 65 14.72 -10.52 -4.60
C GLU A 65 15.02 -10.95 -6.03
N ASP A 66 14.53 -10.20 -7.03
CA ASP A 66 14.75 -10.54 -8.44
C ASP A 66 15.06 -9.30 -9.29
N SER A 67 16.32 -9.21 -9.72
CA SER A 67 16.82 -8.12 -10.58
C SER A 67 16.26 -8.18 -12.02
N LYS A 68 15.71 -9.32 -12.44
CA LYS A 68 15.15 -9.55 -13.78
C LYS A 68 13.70 -9.08 -13.92
N VAL A 69 12.94 -9.02 -12.82
CA VAL A 69 11.56 -8.54 -12.86
C VAL A 69 11.53 -7.10 -13.35
N GLU A 70 10.60 -6.74 -14.22
CA GLU A 70 10.55 -5.36 -14.70
C GLU A 70 9.91 -4.42 -13.67
N ILE A 71 10.41 -3.18 -13.58
CA ILE A 71 9.83 -2.17 -12.68
C ILE A 71 8.36 -1.91 -13.03
N GLN A 72 7.99 -2.03 -14.31
CA GLN A 72 6.61 -1.91 -14.78
C GLN A 72 5.72 -3.03 -14.24
N GLU A 73 6.19 -4.28 -14.24
CA GLU A 73 5.44 -5.40 -13.67
C GLU A 73 5.22 -5.24 -12.16
N ILE A 74 6.25 -4.76 -11.44
CA ILE A 74 6.11 -4.46 -10.01
C ILE A 74 5.10 -3.34 -9.78
N ALA A 75 5.14 -2.28 -10.59
CA ALA A 75 4.17 -1.19 -10.52
C ALA A 75 2.73 -1.71 -10.70
N LEU A 76 2.50 -2.55 -11.71
CA LEU A 76 1.20 -3.16 -11.98
C LEU A 76 0.73 -4.03 -10.80
N LYS A 77 1.61 -4.87 -10.24
CA LYS A 77 1.31 -5.68 -9.04
C LYS A 77 0.92 -4.83 -7.83
N MET A 78 1.46 -3.62 -7.71
CA MET A 78 1.12 -2.66 -6.64
C MET A 78 -0.13 -1.80 -6.95
N GLY A 79 -0.83 -2.07 -8.05
CA GLY A 79 -2.03 -1.34 -8.46
C GLY A 79 -1.76 0.00 -9.16
N TYR A 80 -0.56 0.17 -9.72
CA TYR A 80 -0.17 1.35 -10.51
C TYR A 80 -0.10 1.02 -12.00
N GLU A 81 -1.07 1.53 -12.76
CA GLU A 81 -1.08 1.42 -14.23
C GLU A 81 0.04 2.23 -14.89
N ASN A 82 0.48 3.30 -14.22
CA ASN A 82 1.52 4.20 -14.73
C ASN A 82 2.81 4.05 -13.89
N PRO A 83 3.91 3.53 -14.48
CA PRO A 83 5.20 3.37 -13.80
C PRO A 83 5.81 4.68 -13.27
N GLY A 84 5.50 5.82 -13.88
CA GLY A 84 5.91 7.14 -13.41
C GLY A 84 5.25 7.50 -12.08
N LYS A 85 3.93 7.28 -11.95
CA LYS A 85 3.20 7.48 -10.68
C LYS A 85 3.73 6.56 -9.59
N PHE A 86 4.01 5.31 -9.93
CA PHE A 86 4.66 4.36 -9.03
C PHE A 86 6.03 4.87 -8.58
N SER A 87 6.89 5.30 -9.51
CA SER A 87 8.24 5.78 -9.19
C SER A 87 8.23 7.00 -8.27
N SER A 88 7.30 7.94 -8.48
CA SER A 88 7.11 9.09 -7.59
C SER A 88 6.62 8.67 -6.19
N ALA A 89 5.66 7.75 -6.12
CA ALA A 89 5.16 7.21 -4.86
C ALA A 89 6.24 6.45 -4.10
N PHE A 90 7.03 5.64 -4.80
CA PHE A 90 8.14 4.86 -4.26
C PHE A 90 9.22 5.77 -3.72
N LYS A 91 9.67 6.77 -4.49
CA LYS A 91 10.64 7.78 -4.03
C LYS A 91 10.13 8.54 -2.81
N SER A 92 8.85 8.87 -2.76
CA SER A 92 8.23 9.56 -1.62
C SER A 92 8.27 8.72 -0.32
N VAL A 93 8.29 7.39 -0.41
CA VAL A 93 8.30 6.50 0.77
C VAL A 93 9.70 6.00 1.09
N MET A 94 10.45 5.57 0.07
CA MET A 94 11.76 4.92 0.19
C MET A 94 12.94 5.90 0.07
N GLY A 95 12.69 7.17 -0.29
CA GLY A 95 13.72 8.20 -0.46
C GLY A 95 14.47 8.16 -1.80
N VAL A 96 14.47 7.02 -2.51
CA VAL A 96 15.12 6.83 -3.81
C VAL A 96 14.18 6.22 -4.84
N THR A 97 14.52 6.31 -6.13
CA THR A 97 13.69 5.71 -7.20
C THR A 97 13.82 4.18 -7.22
N PRO A 98 12.80 3.44 -7.73
CA PRO A 98 12.86 1.98 -7.85
C PRO A 98 14.12 1.48 -8.59
N ALA A 99 14.49 2.16 -9.67
CA ALA A 99 15.67 1.83 -10.47
C ALA A 99 16.98 2.05 -9.70
N LYS A 100 17.05 3.07 -8.84
CA LYS A 100 18.21 3.29 -7.98
C LYS A 100 18.25 2.27 -6.84
N TYR A 101 17.09 1.97 -6.26
CA TYR A 101 16.95 1.00 -5.17
C TYR A 101 17.46 -0.40 -5.60
N ARG A 102 17.15 -0.85 -6.83
CA ARG A 102 17.62 -2.12 -7.38
C ARG A 102 19.14 -2.22 -7.57
N LYS A 103 19.82 -1.10 -7.80
CA LYS A 103 21.27 -1.09 -8.08
C LYS A 103 22.12 -1.20 -6.82
N HIS A 104 21.49 -1.19 -5.64
CA HIS A 104 22.12 -1.34 -4.34
C HIS A 104 21.85 -2.75 -3.82
#